data_AF-A0A920MMY8-F1
#
_entry.id   AF-A0A920MMY8-F1
#
_cell.length_a   1.000
_cell.length_b   1.000
_cell.length_c   1.000
_cell.angle_alpha   90.00
_cell.angle_beta   90.00
_cell.angle_gamma   90.00
#
_symmetry.space_group_name_H-M   'P 1'
#
loop_
_entity.id
_entity.type
_entity.pdbx_description
1 polymer ?
#
loop_
_entity_poly.entity_id
_entity_poly.type
_entity_poly.pdbx_seq_one_letter_code
_entity_poly.pdbx_strand_id
1 'polypeptide(L)' 'MGICTHLGCVPIANAGDYQGWFCPCHGSHYDVSGRIRKGPAPLNLEIPPYKFSGTDNLLIG' A
#
# COMPACT_ATOMS: atom_id res chain seq x y z
N MET A 1 5.06 2.30 0.27
CA MET A 1 4.57 3.65 0.58
C MET A 1 3.11 3.59 0.95
N GLY A 2 2.72 4.23 2.06
CA GLY A 2 1.33 4.25 2.55
C GLY A 2 0.45 5.29 1.86
N ILE A 3 0.60 5.46 0.55
CA ILE A 3 -0.08 6.50 -0.24
C ILE A 3 -0.90 5.81 -1.32
N CYS A 4 -2.22 5.99 -1.27
CA CYS A 4 -3.13 5.46 -2.28
C CYS A 4 -2.83 6.10 -3.64
N THR A 5 -2.61 5.29 -4.66
CA THR A 5 -2.24 5.78 -6.00
C THR A 5 -3.41 6.39 -6.78
N HIS A 6 -4.62 6.41 -6.19
CA HIS A 6 -5.74 7.16 -6.75
C HIS A 6 -5.49 8.66 -6.61
N LEU A 7 -5.65 9.21 -5.41
CA LEU A 7 -5.53 10.66 -5.12
C LEU A 7 -4.83 10.92 -3.77
N GLY A 8 -3.95 10.02 -3.34
CA GLY A 8 -2.97 10.32 -2.27
C GLY A 8 -3.42 10.10 -0.82
N CYS A 9 -4.66 9.67 -0.56
CA CYS A 9 -5.10 9.32 0.80
C CYS A 9 -4.25 8.17 1.42
N VAL A 10 -4.20 8.10 2.74
CA VAL A 10 -3.56 6.99 3.47
C VAL A 10 -4.53 5.80 3.59
N PRO A 11 -4.20 4.60 3.07
CA PRO A 11 -5.01 3.41 3.27
C PRO A 11 -5.02 2.91 4.72
N ILE A 12 -6.16 2.42 5.19
CA ILE A 12 -6.35 1.78 6.49
C ILE A 12 -5.87 0.32 6.40
N ALA A 13 -5.03 -0.11 7.35
CA ALA A 13 -4.52 -1.47 7.45
C ALA A 13 -5.59 -2.48 7.90
N ASN A 14 -5.41 -3.76 7.54
CA ASN A 14 -6.26 -4.89 7.92
C ASN A 14 -7.74 -4.67 7.59
N ALA A 15 -8.02 -4.01 6.46
CA ALA A 15 -9.36 -3.60 6.07
C ALA A 15 -9.64 -3.90 4.58
N GLY A 16 -10.93 -3.89 4.24
CA GLY A 16 -11.42 -4.18 2.90
C GLY A 16 -11.41 -5.67 2.54
N ASP A 17 -12.01 -5.99 1.39
CA ASP A 17 -12.30 -7.34 0.91
C ASP A 17 -11.11 -8.30 0.80
N TYR A 18 -9.87 -7.78 0.75
CA TYR A 18 -8.66 -8.56 0.51
C TYR A 18 -7.75 -8.67 1.73
N GLN A 19 -8.27 -8.32 2.93
CA GLN A 19 -7.53 -8.41 4.21
C GLN A 19 -6.18 -7.68 4.20
N GLY A 20 -6.04 -6.69 3.32
CA GLY A 20 -4.84 -5.89 3.16
C GLY A 20 -5.10 -4.46 3.57
N TRP A 21 -5.29 -3.59 2.58
CA TRP A 21 -5.43 -2.16 2.82
C TRP A 21 -6.68 -1.59 2.15
N PHE A 22 -7.35 -0.67 2.84
CA PHE A 22 -8.56 -0.03 2.33
C PHE A 22 -8.42 1.48 2.32
N CYS A 23 -8.57 2.11 1.15
CA CYS A 23 -8.62 3.56 1.04
C CYS A 23 -10.08 4.04 1.14
N PRO A 24 -10.48 4.69 2.25
CA PRO A 24 -11.88 5.08 2.50
C PRO A 24 -12.36 6.23 1.60
N CYS A 25 -11.45 6.97 0.97
CA CYS A 25 -11.80 8.14 0.18
C CYS A 25 -12.70 7.79 -1.02
N HIS A 26 -12.38 6.70 -1.74
CA HIS A 26 -13.11 6.29 -2.95
C HIS A 26 -13.22 4.76 -3.08
N GLY A 27 -12.98 4.03 -1.99
CA GLY A 27 -13.16 2.58 -1.95
C GLY A 27 -12.14 1.77 -2.76
N SER A 28 -10.85 2.15 -2.73
CA SER A 28 -9.80 1.29 -3.31
C SER A 28 -9.38 0.22 -2.30
N HIS A 29 -9.34 -1.03 -2.73
CA HIS A 29 -8.93 -2.18 -1.92
C HIS A 29 -7.63 -2.76 -2.45
N TYR A 30 -6.65 -2.87 -1.58
CA TYR A 30 -5.37 -3.49 -1.83
C TYR A 30 -5.25 -4.80 -1.05
N ASP A 31 -4.55 -5.78 -1.61
CA ASP A 31 -4.20 -7.00 -0.87
C ASP A 31 -3.02 -6.77 0.10
N VAL A 32 -2.65 -7.81 0.86
CA VAL A 32 -1.55 -7.75 1.84
C VAL A 32 -0.19 -7.37 1.23
N SER A 33 0.01 -7.58 -0.07
CA SER A 33 1.22 -7.18 -0.80
C SER A 33 1.13 -5.76 -1.38
N GLY A 34 0.07 -5.00 -1.05
CA GLY A 34 -0.14 -3.64 -1.53
C GLY A 34 -0.61 -3.56 -2.98
N ARG A 35 -1.08 -4.65 -3.59
CA ARG A 35 -1.56 -4.63 -4.99
C ARG A 35 -3.02 -4.22 -5.08
N ILE A 36 -3.36 -3.34 -6.01
CA ILE A 36 -4.75 -2.91 -6.22
C ILE A 36 -5.58 -4.08 -6.76
N ARG A 37 -6.71 -4.36 -6.10
CA ARG A 37 -7.60 -5.46 -6.47
C ARG A 37 -9.01 -5.00 -6.83
N LYS A 38 -9.42 -3.83 -6.33
CA LYS A 38 -10.77 -3.27 -6.55
C LYS A 38 -10.75 -1.75 -6.33
N GLY A 39 -11.55 -1.01 -7.08
CA GLY A 39 -11.74 0.43 -6.92
C GLY A 39 -10.94 1.26 -7.94
N PRO A 40 -10.92 2.59 -7.78
CA PRO A 40 -10.44 3.52 -8.82
C PRO A 40 -8.92 3.74 -8.85
N ALA A 41 -8.15 3.22 -7.89
CA ALA A 41 -6.70 3.37 -7.93
C ALA A 41 -6.12 2.68 -9.18
N PRO A 42 -5.27 3.36 -9.97
CA PRO A 42 -4.76 2.81 -11.23
C PRO A 42 -3.56 1.87 -11.06
N LEU A 43 -2.90 1.87 -9.90
CA LEU A 43 -1.61 1.22 -9.67
C LEU A 43 -1.56 0.55 -8.29
N ASN A 44 -0.56 -0.32 -8.10
CA ASN A 44 -0.24 -0.89 -6.79
C ASN A 44 0.44 0.17 -5.91
N LEU A 45 0.43 -0.02 -4.59
CA LEU A 45 1.21 0.81 -3.67
C LEU A 45 2.70 0.74 -4.04
N GLU A 46 3.34 1.91 -4.06
CA GLU A 46 4.76 2.03 -4.41
C GLU A 46 5.65 1.31 -3.38
N ILE A 47 6.70 0.65 -3.87
CA ILE A 47 7.75 0.08 -3.05
C ILE A 47 8.93 1.05 -3.09
N PRO A 48 9.29 1.73 -1.99
CA PRO A 48 10.43 2.65 -2.00
C PRO A 48 11.74 1.86 -2.19
N PRO A 49 12.80 2.46 -2.72
CA PRO A 49 14.13 1.86 -2.71
C PRO A 49 14.55 1.52 -1.27
N TYR A 50 15.12 0.33 -1.08
CA TYR A 50 15.62 -0.10 0.22
C TYR A 50 16.82 -1.04 0.07
N LYS A 51 17.59 -1.17 1.14
CA LYS A 51 18.64 -2.17 1.29
C LYS A 51 18.78 -2.62 2.74
N PHE A 52 19.18 -3.87 2.95
CA PHE A 52 19.52 -4.38 4.28
C PHE A 52 20.89 -3.84 4.72
N SER A 53 20.99 -3.44 5.99
CA SER A 53 22.24 -3.05 6.65
C SER A 53 22.52 -4.01 7.80
N GLY A 54 23.18 -5.12 7.49
CA GLY A 54 23.28 -6.26 8.41
C GLY A 54 22.00 -7.10 8.41
N THR A 55 21.74 -7.83 9.51
CA THR A 55 20.60 -8.76 9.62
C THR A 55 19.31 -8.09 10.11
N ASP A 56 19.43 -7.04 10.93
CA ASP A 56 18.30 -6.53 11.72
C ASP A 56 17.86 -5.12 11.31
N ASN A 57 18.64 -4.42 10.48
CA ASN A 57 18.34 -3.05 10.05
C ASN A 57 18.00 -2.99 8.56
N LEU A 58 16.98 -2.21 8.25
CA LEU A 58 16.56 -1.86 6.89
C LEU A 58 16.75 -0.37 6.67
N LEU A 59 17.54 0.00 5.66
CA LEU A 59 17.69 1.38 5.21
C LEU A 59 16.72 1.61 4.05
N ILE A 60 15.85 2.62 4.21
CA ILE A 60 14.89 3.05 3.20
C ILE A 60 15.37 4.41 2.67
N GLY A 61 15.58 4.51 1.35
CA GLY A 61 16.21 5.67 0.70
C GLY A 61 17.52 5.34 -0.01
#